data_AF-A0A7W7D2D7-F1
#
_entry.id   AF-A0A7W7D2D7-F1
#
_cell.length_a   1.000
_cell.length_b   1.000
_cell.length_c   1.000
_cell.angle_alpha   90.00
_cell.angle_beta   90.00
_cell.angle_gamma   90.00
#
_symmetry.space_group_name_H-M   'P 1'
#
loop_
_entity.id
_entity.type
_entity.pdbx_description
1 polymer ?
#
loop_
_entity_poly.entity_id
_entity_poly.type
_entity_poly.pdbx_seq_one_letter_code
_entity_poly.pdbx_strand_id
1 'polypeptide(L)'
;MSDPGTSPSDDVGGVSGPESIRDARTVRSLGTLALVAGLTLIVISLLGAREIPLPLLGGVLILAVVGVGLRIEAAIRLRGR
;
A
#
# COMPACT_ATOMS: atom_id res chain seq x y z
N MET A 1 -38.11 42.09 -1.53
CA MET A 1 -36.85 42.26 -2.28
C MET A 1 -35.82 41.41 -1.55
N SER A 2 -35.31 40.37 -2.23
CA SER A 2 -34.26 39.43 -1.85
C SER A 2 -34.50 38.45 -0.69
N ASP A 3 -34.95 37.26 -1.05
CA ASP A 3 -34.28 35.98 -0.71
C ASP A 3 -33.78 35.42 -2.06
N PRO A 4 -32.63 34.73 -2.21
CA PRO A 4 -32.27 33.52 -1.44
C PRO A 4 -30.76 33.30 -1.20
N GLY A 5 -30.38 32.24 -0.48
CA GLY A 5 -29.01 31.69 -0.61
C GLY A 5 -28.50 30.81 0.51
N THR A 6 -29.19 29.71 0.79
CA THR A 6 -28.65 28.53 1.49
C THR A 6 -27.34 28.02 0.86
N SER A 7 -26.45 27.50 1.71
CA SER A 7 -25.14 26.89 1.39
C SER A 7 -25.09 25.98 0.15
N PRO A 8 -23.93 25.94 -0.52
CA PRO A 8 -23.33 24.70 -1.01
C PRO A 8 -22.20 24.32 -0.02
N SER A 9 -22.31 23.25 0.77
CA SER A 9 -22.06 21.86 0.36
C SER A 9 -20.80 21.69 -0.52
N ASP A 10 -19.95 20.76 -0.10
CA ASP A 10 -19.01 20.03 -0.96
C ASP A 10 -17.56 20.55 -1.11
N ASP A 11 -16.89 20.87 0.01
CA ASP A 11 -15.42 20.74 0.10
C ASP A 11 -15.02 19.30 0.50
N VAL A 12 -15.78 18.32 0.00
CA VAL A 12 -15.39 16.92 -0.11
C VAL A 12 -15.27 16.58 -1.61
N GLY A 13 -14.77 17.52 -2.39
CA GLY A 13 -14.34 17.30 -3.76
C GLY A 13 -13.03 16.54 -3.73
N GLY A 14 -13.11 15.22 -3.81
CA GLY A 14 -11.96 14.32 -3.81
C GLY A 14 -10.84 14.86 -4.69
N VAL A 15 -9.66 15.00 -4.10
CA VAL A 15 -8.39 15.23 -4.80
C VAL A 15 -8.15 14.02 -5.70
N SER A 16 -8.82 14.02 -6.85
CA SER A 16 -8.61 13.10 -7.97
C SER A 16 -7.61 13.76 -8.92
N GLY A 17 -6.58 14.38 -8.35
CA GLY A 17 -5.49 15.02 -9.09
C GLY A 17 -4.38 14.03 -9.45
N PRO A 18 -3.42 14.42 -10.31
CA PRO A 18 -2.27 13.59 -10.70
C PRO A 18 -1.45 13.08 -9.50
N GLU A 19 -1.44 13.81 -8.38
CA GLU A 19 -0.81 13.41 -7.10
C GLU A 19 -1.38 12.11 -6.56
N SER A 20 -2.69 11.97 -6.62
CA SER A 20 -3.39 10.81 -6.10
C SER A 20 -3.14 9.55 -6.96
N ILE A 21 -2.81 9.70 -8.25
CA ILE A 21 -2.34 8.60 -9.13
C ILE A 21 -0.88 8.25 -8.81
N ARG A 22 -0.06 9.27 -8.50
CA ARG A 22 1.33 9.08 -8.07
C ARG A 22 1.39 8.29 -6.77
N ASP A 23 0.57 8.64 -5.78
CA ASP A 23 0.47 7.93 -4.50
C ASP A 23 0.08 6.48 -4.66
N ALA A 24 -0.93 6.18 -5.49
CA ALA A 24 -1.33 4.79 -5.73
C ALA A 24 -0.20 3.96 -6.37
N ARG A 25 0.61 4.55 -7.26
CA ARG A 25 1.80 3.89 -7.81
C ARG A 25 2.89 3.68 -6.76
N THR A 26 3.11 4.66 -5.89
CA THR A 26 4.07 4.56 -4.77
C THR A 26 3.67 3.47 -3.78
N VAL A 27 2.39 3.40 -3.41
CA VAL A 27 1.87 2.36 -2.50
C VAL A 27 2.03 0.97 -3.13
N ARG A 28 1.73 0.84 -4.43
CA ARG A 28 1.93 -0.42 -5.17
C ARG A 28 3.41 -0.84 -5.23
N SER A 29 4.32 0.11 -5.46
CA SER A 29 5.76 -0.18 -5.53
C SER A 29 6.32 -0.55 -4.15
N LEU A 30 5.92 0.14 -3.08
CA LEU A 30 6.25 -0.22 -1.70
C LEU A 30 5.78 -1.64 -1.37
N GLY A 31 4.54 -1.99 -1.73
CA GLY A 31 4.02 -3.33 -1.51
C GLY A 31 4.81 -4.41 -2.26
N THR A 32 5.26 -4.10 -3.48
CA THR A 32 6.13 -5.00 -4.25
C THR A 32 7.51 -5.14 -3.61
N LEU A 33 8.08 -4.03 -3.14
CA LEU A 33 9.38 -4.00 -2.49
C LEU A 33 9.36 -4.80 -1.18
N ALA A 34 8.27 -4.70 -0.41
CA ALA A 34 8.08 -5.52 0.79
C ALA A 34 8.06 -7.03 0.48
N LEU A 35 7.35 -7.45 -0.57
CA LEU A 35 7.34 -8.86 -0.99
C LEU A 35 8.72 -9.34 -1.45
N VAL A 36 9.42 -8.55 -2.27
CA VAL A 36 10.76 -8.88 -2.77
C VAL A 36 11.77 -8.94 -1.62
N ALA A 37 11.73 -8.00 -0.69
CA ALA A 37 12.59 -7.99 0.49
C ALA A 37 12.35 -9.23 1.37
N GLY A 38 11.09 -9.59 1.62
CA GLY A 38 10.73 -10.80 2.37
C GLY A 38 11.27 -12.06 1.72
N LEU A 39 11.11 -12.20 0.40
CA LEU A 39 11.65 -13.34 -0.35
C LEU A 39 13.18 -13.37 -0.31
N THR A 40 13.83 -12.22 -0.47
CA THR A 40 15.29 -12.09 -0.45
C THR A 40 15.86 -12.54 0.90
N LEU A 41 15.21 -12.18 2.01
CA LEU A 41 15.59 -12.63 3.34
C LEU A 41 15.50 -14.15 3.51
N ILE A 42 14.46 -14.79 2.95
CA ILE A 42 14.36 -16.26 2.95
C ILE A 42 15.52 -16.89 2.19
N VAL A 43 15.82 -16.39 0.99
CA VAL A 43 16.90 -16.92 0.13
C VAL A 43 18.25 -16.80 0.84
N ILE A 44 18.55 -15.64 1.41
CA ILE A 44 19.78 -15.41 2.19
C ILE A 44 19.86 -16.38 3.37
N SER A 45 18.75 -16.61 4.08
CA SER A 45 18.71 -17.55 5.20
C SER A 45 18.95 -18.99 4.76
N LEU A 46 18.41 -19.41 3.61
CA LEU A 46 18.63 -20.76 3.06
C LEU A 46 20.08 -21.01 2.62
N LEU A 47 20.78 -19.96 2.18
CA LEU A 47 22.19 -20.04 1.80
C LEU A 47 23.11 -20.25 2.99
N GLY A 48 22.78 -19.68 4.15
CA GLY A 48 23.64 -19.67 5.33
C GLY A 48 23.23 -20.60 6.47
N ALA A 49 21.95 -21.01 6.55
CA ALA A 49 21.42 -21.74 7.68
C ALA A 49 20.75 -23.05 7.26
N ARG A 50 20.99 -24.12 8.04
CA ARG A 50 20.26 -25.40 7.91
C ARG A 50 18.79 -25.28 8.35
N GLU A 51 18.48 -24.27 9.16
CA GLU A 51 17.17 -24.08 9.78
C GLU A 51 16.79 -22.60 9.70
N ILE A 52 15.53 -22.31 9.41
CA ILE A 52 15.02 -20.93 9.34
C ILE A 52 14.61 -20.50 10.74
N PRO A 53 15.22 -19.44 11.32
CA PRO A 53 14.86 -18.99 12.66
C PRO A 53 13.43 -18.44 12.68
N LEU A 54 12.65 -18.84 13.68
CA LEU A 54 11.24 -18.43 13.85
C LEU A 54 11.03 -16.90 13.80
N PRO A 55 11.89 -16.04 14.39
CA PRO A 55 11.77 -14.59 14.26
C PRO A 55 11.89 -14.09 12.81
N LEU A 56 12.75 -14.71 12.01
CA LEU A 56 12.90 -14.36 10.60
C LEU A 56 11.63 -14.74 9.82
N LEU A 57 11.09 -15.92 10.09
CA LEU A 57 9.83 -16.36 9.50
C LEU A 57 8.68 -15.40 9.85
N GLY A 58 8.60 -14.96 11.11
CA GLY A 58 7.66 -13.92 11.55
C GLY A 58 7.84 -12.60 10.80
N GLY A 59 9.08 -12.12 10.66
CA GLY A 59 9.38 -10.90 9.90
C GLY A 59 8.96 -11.00 8.43
N VAL A 60 9.27 -12.12 7.77
CA VAL A 60 8.86 -12.39 6.38
C VAL A 60 7.34 -12.41 6.24
N LEU A 61 6.62 -13.05 7.16
CA LEU A 61 5.16 -13.07 7.16
C LEU A 61 4.57 -11.66 7.31
N ILE A 62 5.14 -10.83 8.19
CA ILE A 62 4.73 -9.43 8.34
C ILE A 62 4.96 -8.66 7.04
N LEU A 63 6.14 -8.77 6.43
CA LEU A 63 6.43 -8.14 5.15
C LEU A 63 5.47 -8.63 4.04
N ALA A 64 5.11 -9.91 4.05
CA ALA A 64 4.15 -10.47 3.10
C ALA A 64 2.76 -9.86 3.27
N VAL A 65 2.24 -9.82 4.51
CA VAL A 65 0.93 -9.21 4.82
C VAL A 65 0.92 -7.72 4.46
N VAL A 66 1.95 -6.97 4.83
CA VAL A 66 2.10 -5.55 4.48
C VAL A 66 2.15 -5.38 2.96
N GLY A 67 2.94 -6.20 2.27
CA GLY A 67 3.07 -6.15 0.82
C GLY A 67 1.75 -6.39 0.08
N VAL A 68 0.98 -7.38 0.52
CA VAL A 68 -0.36 -7.66 -0.01
C VAL A 68 -1.33 -6.52 0.32
N GLY A 69 -1.35 -6.05 1.57
CA GLY A 69 -2.23 -4.96 2.01
C GLY A 69 -2.04 -3.69 1.18
N LEU A 70 -0.80 -3.28 0.95
CA LEU A 70 -0.49 -2.11 0.14
C LEU A 70 -0.91 -2.30 -1.34
N ARG A 71 -0.76 -3.50 -1.90
CA ARG A 71 -1.24 -3.77 -3.27
C ARG A 71 -2.77 -3.71 -3.38
N ILE A 72 -3.48 -4.19 -2.37
CA ILE A 72 -4.94 -4.08 -2.28
C ILE A 72 -5.35 -2.62 -2.15
N GLU A 73 -4.72 -1.86 -1.26
CA GLU A 73 -4.97 -0.44 -1.07
C GLU A 73 -4.75 0.37 -2.36
N ALA A 74 -3.63 0.11 -3.05
CA ALA A 74 -3.36 0.72 -4.35
C ALA A 74 -4.43 0.36 -5.40
N ALA A 75 -4.91 -0.89 -5.41
CA ALA A 75 -5.96 -1.32 -6.33
C ALA A 75 -7.31 -0.63 -6.04
N ILE A 76 -7.69 -0.50 -4.76
CA ILE A 76 -8.91 0.22 -4.35
C ILE A 76 -8.80 1.70 -4.73
N ARG A 77 -7.66 2.33 -4.45
CA ARG A 77 -7.42 3.76 -4.72
C ARG A 77 -7.40 4.09 -6.21
N LEU A 78 -7.04 3.13 -7.07
CA LEU A 78 -7.14 3.25 -8.53
C LEU A 78 -8.56 3.03 -9.06
N ARG A 79 -9.38 2.22 -8.37
CA ARG A 79 -10.75 1.87 -8.79
C ARG A 79 -11.81 2.88 -8.35
N GLY A 80 -11.50 3.70 -7.34
CA GLY A 80 -12.34 4.81 -6.87
C GLY A 80 -12.20 6.11 -7.68
N ARG A 81 -11.52 6.07 -8.82
CA ARG A 81 -11.48 7.12 -9.84
C ARG A 81 -12.00 6.58 -11.16
#